data_AF-A0A1F5R387-F1
#
_entry.id   AF-A0A1F5R387-F1
#
_cell.length_a   1.000
_cell.length_b   1.000
_cell.length_c   1.000
_cell.angle_alpha   90.00
_cell.angle_beta   90.00
_cell.angle_gamma   90.00
#
_symmetry.space_group_name_H-M   'P 1'
#
loop_
_entity.id
_entity.type
_entity.pdbx_description
1 polymer ?
#
loop_
_entity_poly.entity_id
_entity_poly.type
_entity_poly.pdbx_seq_one_letter_code
_entity_poly.pdbx_strand_id
1 'polypeptide(L)' 'MMGSHKMIGEIMVSLGYVSIEHINEARRHQMQGAGKRIGECLVELGYIQEEEVKRALSVQGHD' A
#
# COMPACT_ATOMS: atom_id res chain seq x y z
N MET A 1 -22.03 5.66 5.23
CA MET A 1 -21.40 5.86 3.91
C MET A 1 -19.93 5.53 4.04
N MET A 2 -19.47 4.40 3.50
CA MET A 2 -18.08 4.17 3.10
C MET A 2 -18.12 2.91 2.24
N GLY A 3 -17.80 3.01 0.95
CA GLY A 3 -17.81 1.86 0.05
C GLY A 3 -16.89 0.78 0.60
N SER A 4 -17.39 -0.45 0.67
CA SER A 4 -16.73 -1.64 1.20
C SER A 4 -15.63 -2.18 0.28
N HIS A 5 -14.89 -1.31 -0.42
CA HIS A 5 -13.66 -1.69 -1.12
C HIS A 5 -12.49 -1.61 -0.14
N LYS A 6 -11.83 -2.74 0.11
CA LYS A 6 -10.61 -2.77 0.93
C LYS A 6 -9.57 -1.82 0.37
N MET A 7 -8.92 -1.06 1.25
CA MET A 7 -7.83 -0.19 0.85
C MET A 7 -6.62 -1.05 0.46
N ILE A 8 -5.82 -0.59 -0.51
CA ILE A 8 -4.63 -1.33 -0.97
C ILE A 8 -3.66 -1.66 0.18
N GLY A 9 -3.51 -0.76 1.14
CA GLY A 9 -2.69 -0.99 2.33
C GLY A 9 -3.21 -2.13 3.21
N GLU A 10 -4.53 -2.28 3.37
CA GLU A 10 -5.13 -3.37 4.13
C GLU A 10 -4.95 -4.72 3.42
N ILE A 11 -5.03 -4.71 2.09
CA ILE A 11 -4.75 -5.90 1.26
C ILE A 11 -3.30 -6.30 1.43
N MET A 12 -2.36 -5.35 1.34
CA MET A 12 -0.92 -5.63 1.51
C MET A 12 -0.59 -6.19 2.91
N VAL A 13 -1.24 -5.68 3.96
CA VAL A 13 -1.12 -6.23 5.32
C VAL A 13 -1.71 -7.63 5.41
N SER A 14 -2.89 -7.85 4.82
CA SER A 14 -3.56 -9.16 4.83
C SER A 14 -2.77 -10.23 4.06
N LEU A 15 -2.03 -9.83 3.03
CA LEU A 15 -1.14 -10.70 2.26
C LEU A 15 0.23 -10.93 2.94
N GLY A 16 0.50 -10.23 4.05
CA GLY A 16 1.76 -10.35 4.79
C GLY A 16 2.96 -9.66 4.14
N TYR A 17 2.74 -8.77 3.15
CA TYR A 17 3.82 -8.06 2.47
C TYR A 17 4.38 -6.92 3.31
N VAL A 18 3.54 -6.26 4.11
CA VAL A 18 3.93 -5.11 4.94
C VAL A 18 3.19 -5.14 6.28
N SER A 19 3.74 -4.49 7.31
CA SER A 19 3.04 -4.28 8.58
C SER A 19 2.27 -2.95 8.59
N ILE A 20 1.40 -2.78 9.58
CA ILE A 20 0.73 -1.49 9.82
C ILE A 20 1.75 -0.37 10.08
N GLU A 21 2.90 -0.66 10.71
CA GLU A 21 3.95 0.35 10.89
C GLU A 21 4.56 0.80 9.57
N HIS A 22 4.81 -0.12 8.64
CA HIS A 22 5.30 0.22 7.29
C HIS A 22 4.30 1.10 6.54
N ILE A 23 2.99 0.82 6.64
CA ILE A 23 1.94 1.67 6.07
C ILE A 23 2.00 3.09 6.66
N ASN A 24 2.16 3.20 7.99
CA ASN A 24 2.24 4.49 8.65
C ASN A 24 3.49 5.28 8.24
N GLU A 25 4.63 4.62 8.08
CA GLU A 25 5.87 5.25 7.60
C GLU A 25 5.74 5.71 6.15
N ALA A 26 5.21 4.85 5.27
CA ALA A 26 4.93 5.22 3.88
C ALA A 26 3.95 6.40 3.78
N ARG A 27 2.96 6.49 4.67
CA ARG A 27 2.04 7.63 4.74
C ARG A 27 2.74 8.91 5.20
N ARG A 28 3.64 8.83 6.19
CA ARG A 28 4.48 9.98 6.59
C ARG A 28 5.36 10.43 5.43
N HIS A 29 5.99 9.50 4.73
CA HIS A 29 6.82 9.78 3.56
C HIS A 29 6.01 10.39 2.41
N GLN A 30 4.79 9.89 2.17
CA GLN A 30 3.85 10.44 1.19
C GLN A 30 3.46 11.89 1.52
N MET A 31 3.28 12.25 2.79
CA MET A 31 2.98 13.62 3.19
C MET A 31 4.14 14.59 2.91
N GLN A 32 5.37 14.09 2.84
CA GLN A 32 6.58 14.87 2.53
C GLN A 32 6.80 15.05 1.02
N GLY A 33 6.21 14.19 0.18
CA GLY A 33 6.37 14.20 -1.28
C GLY A 33 5.05 14.38 -2.02
N ALA A 34 4.93 15.43 -2.84
CA ALA A 34 3.70 15.68 -3.59
C ALA A 34 3.38 14.53 -4.58
N GLY A 35 2.22 13.87 -4.39
CA GLY A 35 1.57 13.06 -5.42
C GLY A 35 1.94 11.58 -5.51
N LYS A 36 2.84 11.05 -4.67
CA LYS A 36 3.18 9.62 -4.68
C LYS A 36 2.05 8.76 -4.13
N ARG A 37 1.85 7.54 -4.65
CA ARG A 37 0.92 6.55 -4.08
C ARG A 37 1.59 5.80 -2.93
N ILE A 38 0.79 5.27 -2.00
CA ILE A 38 1.29 4.48 -0.85
C ILE A 38 2.15 3.29 -1.31
N GLY A 39 1.75 2.59 -2.37
CA GLY A 39 2.53 1.48 -2.93
C GLY A 39 3.92 1.92 -3.41
N GLU A 40 4.02 3.08 -4.06
CA GLU A 40 5.30 3.64 -4.51
C GLU A 40 6.19 4.03 -3.31
N CYS A 41 5.61 4.66 -2.29
CA CYS A 41 6.34 4.99 -1.06
C CYS A 41 6.85 3.74 -0.34
N LEU A 42 6.07 2.66 -0.28
CA LEU A 42 6.51 1.40 0.33
C LEU A 42 7.68 0.76 -0.44
N VAL A 43 7.70 0.87 -1.77
CA VAL A 43 8.82 0.38 -2.60
C VAL A 43 10.06 1.24 -2.40
N GLU A 44 9.92 2.57 -2.40
CA GLU A 44 11.04 3.49 -2.16
C GLU A 44 11.67 3.31 -0.77
N LEU A 45 10.85 3.00 0.24
CA LEU A 45 11.30 2.71 1.60
C LEU A 45 11.87 1.29 1.75
N GLY A 46 11.81 0.45 0.71
CA GLY A 46 12.33 -0.91 0.72
C GLY A 46 11.49 -1.91 1.53
N TYR A 47 10.24 -1.60 1.84
CA TYR A 47 9.34 -2.47 2.61
C TYR A 47 8.64 -3.52 1.77
N ILE A 48 8.50 -3.28 0.46
CA ILE A 48 7.80 -4.16 -0.48
C ILE A 48 8.44 -4.04 -1.87
N GLN A 49 8.31 -5.06 -2.70
CA GLN A 49 8.73 -5.03 -4.11
C GLN A 49 7.58 -4.60 -5.03
N GLU A 50 7.92 -4.07 -6.21
CA GLU A 50 6.91 -3.66 -7.21
C GLU A 50 5.95 -4.80 -7.60
N GLU A 51 6.45 -6.03 -7.70
CA GLU A 51 5.64 -7.21 -8.05
C GLU A 51 4.58 -7.55 -6.99
N GLU A 52 4.88 -7.29 -5.72
CA GLU A 52 3.95 -7.47 -4.61
C GLU A 52 2.89 -6.38 -4.59
N VAL A 53 3.26 -5.14 -4.95
CA VAL A 53 2.31 -4.05 -5.18
C VAL A 53 1.33 -4.39 -6.31
N LYS A 54 1.84 -4.88 -7.45
CA LYS A 54 1.00 -5.31 -8.59
C LYS A 54 0.03 -6.43 -8.21
N ARG A 55 0.48 -7.41 -7.43
CA ARG A 55 -0.39 -8.48 -6.90
C ARG A 55 -1.49 -7.92 -6.01
N ALA A 56 -1.16 -7.04 -5.06
CA ALA A 56 -2.16 -6.41 -4.20
C ALA A 56 -3.17 -5.56 -5.00
N LEU A 57 -2.73 -4.84 -6.03
CA LEU A 57 -3.62 -4.06 -6.91
C LEU A 57 -4.56 -4.96 -7.73
N SER A 58 -4.09 -6.12 -8.16
CA SER A 58 -4.91 -7.11 -8.87
C SER A 58 -6.01 -7.67 -7.97
N VAL A 59 -5.72 -7.84 -6.68
CA VAL A 59 -6.73 -8.24 -5.66
C VAL A 59 -7.73 -7.11 -5.42
N GLN A 60 -7.26 -5.86 -5.34
CA GLN A 60 -8.13 -4.70 -5.11
C GLN A 60 -9.15 -4.46 -6.24
N GLY A 61 -8.74 -4.69 -7.49
CA GLY A 61 -9.60 -4.51 -8.67
C GLY A 61 -10.58 -5.66 -8.95
N HIS A 62 -10.58 -6.71 -8.11
CA HIS A 62 -11.46 -7.88 -8.26
C HIS A 62 -12.65 -7.88 -7.28
N ASP A 63 -12.89 -6.78 -6.55
CA ASP A 63 -14.03 -6.53 -5.65
C ASP A 63 -15.02 -5.51 -6.25
#